data_AF-A0A256Z351-F1
#
_entry.id   AF-A0A256Z351-F1
#
_cell.length_a   1.000
_cell.length_b   1.000
_cell.length_c   1.000
_cell.angle_alpha   90.00
_cell.angle_beta   90.00
_cell.angle_gamma   90.00
#
_symmetry.space_group_name_H-M   'P 1'
#
loop_
_entity.id
_entity.type
_entity.pdbx_description
1 polymer ?
#
loop_
_entity_poly.entity_id
_entity_poly.type
_entity_poly.pdbx_seq_one_letter_code
_entity_poly.pdbx_strand_id
1 'polypeptide(L)'
;MSREDGRSTVRIRRSRIVIDTSRCTNCGFCSQVNTCHSPNECVGCLSCYWACPYEARYVVEEEVEVPLVRIKVDGIEYLVPKGLTVAEALKYIGFRFGRPGSKGISIACGTGGC
;
A
#
# COMPACT_ATOMS: atom_id res chain seq x y z
N MET A 1 29.80 12.28 -21.11
CA MET A 1 29.57 11.33 -20.01
C MET A 1 29.21 12.13 -18.76
N SER A 2 27.92 12.42 -18.59
CA SER A 2 27.31 12.87 -17.34
C SER A 2 25.86 12.40 -17.40
N ARG A 3 25.55 11.30 -16.71
CA ARG A 3 24.17 10.78 -16.59
C ARG A 3 23.48 11.63 -15.53
N GLU A 4 22.57 12.49 -15.94
CA GLU A 4 21.59 13.07 -15.03
C GLU A 4 20.66 11.94 -14.61
N ASP A 5 20.84 11.42 -13.39
CA ASP A 5 19.92 10.47 -12.77
C ASP A 5 18.59 11.18 -12.44
N GLY A 6 17.83 11.52 -13.48
CA GLY A 6 16.52 12.16 -13.45
C GLY A 6 15.45 11.21 -12.92
N ARG A 7 15.52 10.88 -11.64
CA ARG A 7 14.48 10.11 -10.95
C ARG A 7 13.26 11.00 -10.78
N SER A 8 12.35 10.98 -11.75
CA SER A 8 11.08 11.69 -11.68
C SER A 8 10.36 11.32 -10.37
N THR A 9 10.10 12.33 -9.53
CA THR A 9 9.32 12.20 -8.31
C THR A 9 7.89 12.67 -8.55
N VAL A 10 6.97 12.18 -7.72
CA VAL A 10 5.56 12.60 -7.73
C VAL A 10 5.05 12.67 -6.30
N ARG A 11 4.19 13.67 -6.03
CA ARG A 11 3.49 13.78 -4.75
C ARG A 11 2.23 12.94 -4.78
N ILE A 12 2.07 12.08 -3.77
CA ILE A 12 0.89 11.23 -3.60
C ILE A 12 0.37 11.32 -2.18
N ARG A 13 -0.92 11.05 -2.00
CA ARG A 13 -1.51 10.73 -0.70
C ARG A 13 -1.53 9.21 -0.55
N ARG A 14 -1.01 8.69 0.56
CA ARG A 14 -1.05 7.25 0.86
C ARG A 14 -1.45 6.99 2.30
N SER A 15 -1.99 5.80 2.54
CA SER A 15 -2.27 5.33 3.89
C SER A 15 -1.05 4.64 4.49
N ARG A 16 -0.82 4.84 5.78
CA ARG A 16 0.17 4.14 6.59
C ARG A 16 -0.47 3.63 7.87
N ILE A 17 0.01 2.49 8.38
CA ILE A 17 -0.43 1.97 9.67
C ILE A 17 0.54 2.40 10.77
N VAL A 18 -0.01 2.98 11.84
CA VAL A 18 0.72 3.40 13.04
C VAL A 18 0.25 2.57 14.23
N ILE A 19 1.13 2.43 15.23
CA ILE A 19 0.83 1.71 16.48
C ILE A 19 0.45 2.74 17.55
N ASP A 20 -0.69 2.53 18.19
CA ASP A 20 -1.03 3.16 19.46
C ASP A 20 -0.36 2.38 20.59
N THR A 21 0.69 2.97 21.17
CA THR A 21 1.47 2.35 22.25
C THR A 21 0.71 2.24 23.56
N SER A 22 -0.37 3.01 23.75
CA SER A 22 -1.23 2.91 24.94
C SER A 22 -2.16 1.70 24.90
N ARG A 23 -2.49 1.21 23.70
CA ARG A 23 -3.35 0.03 23.46
C ARG A 23 -2.56 -1.24 23.14
N CYS A 24 -1.31 -1.11 22.69
CA CYS A 24 -0.50 -2.25 22.26
C CYS A 24 0.01 -3.06 23.45
N THR A 25 -0.44 -4.31 23.55
CA THR A 25 0.00 -5.26 24.60
C THR A 25 1.27 -6.05 24.21
N ASN A 26 1.87 -5.75 23.06
CA ASN A 26 3.01 -6.49 22.49
C ASN A 26 2.76 -8.00 22.34
N CYS A 27 1.52 -8.41 22.04
CA CYS A 27 1.14 -9.81 21.83
C CYS A 27 1.80 -10.51 20.62
N GLY A 28 2.48 -9.77 19.74
CA GLY A 28 3.21 -10.33 18.60
C GLY A 28 2.36 -10.75 17.39
N PHE A 29 1.04 -10.83 17.51
CA PHE A 29 0.17 -11.37 16.45
C PHE A 29 0.35 -10.66 15.09
N CYS A 30 0.29 -9.33 15.08
CA CYS A 30 0.38 -8.50 13.87
C CYS A 30 1.81 -8.36 13.29
N SER A 31 2.81 -8.99 13.91
CA SER A 31 4.21 -8.98 13.44
C SER A 31 4.77 -10.38 13.19
N GLN A 32 4.27 -11.41 13.88
CA GLN A 32 4.78 -12.78 13.82
C GLN A 32 3.81 -13.74 13.12
N VAL A 33 2.51 -13.61 13.37
CA VAL A 33 1.48 -14.48 12.76
C VAL A 33 1.01 -13.86 11.45
N ASN A 34 0.48 -12.63 11.52
CA ASN A 34 0.20 -11.80 10.36
C ASN A 34 1.44 -10.97 10.02
N THR A 35 2.44 -11.61 9.40
CA THR A 35 3.74 -10.99 9.13
C THR A 35 3.64 -9.84 8.12
N CYS A 36 4.21 -8.68 8.47
CA CYS A 36 4.36 -7.58 7.53
C CYS A 36 5.61 -7.80 6.66
N HIS A 37 5.43 -7.87 5.35
CA HIS A 37 6.55 -8.05 4.41
C HIS A 37 7.27 -6.75 4.03
N SER A 38 6.75 -5.59 4.47
CA SER A 38 7.34 -4.27 4.22
C SER A 38 7.43 -3.41 5.49
N PRO A 39 8.10 -3.88 6.57
CA PRO A 39 8.06 -3.21 7.88
C PRO A 39 8.69 -1.81 7.87
N ASN A 40 9.69 -1.59 7.01
CA ASN A 40 10.38 -0.31 6.87
C ASN A 40 9.77 0.60 5.79
N GLU A 41 8.85 0.08 4.99
CA GLU A 41 8.23 0.79 3.86
C GLU A 41 6.75 0.40 3.78
N CYS A 42 5.97 0.81 4.79
CA CYS A 42 4.55 0.52 4.87
C CYS A 42 3.81 1.07 3.64
N VAL A 43 3.21 0.18 2.84
CA VAL A 43 2.44 0.52 1.64
C VAL A 43 0.95 0.72 1.89
N GLY A 44 0.52 0.68 3.15
CA GLY A 44 -0.88 0.90 3.51
C GLY A 44 -1.79 -0.32 3.29
N CYS A 45 -1.24 -1.54 3.33
CA CYS A 45 -1.95 -2.75 2.96
C CYS A 45 -2.95 -3.30 3.99
N LEU A 46 -3.29 -2.51 5.02
CA LEU A 46 -4.20 -2.75 6.17
C LEU A 46 -4.16 -4.12 6.87
N SER A 47 -3.24 -5.02 6.52
CA SER A 47 -3.20 -6.39 7.03
C SER A 47 -2.94 -6.41 8.53
N CYS A 48 -1.90 -5.69 9.00
CA CYS A 48 -1.62 -5.58 10.43
C CYS A 48 -2.69 -4.78 11.20
N TYR A 49 -3.47 -3.92 10.51
CA TYR A 49 -4.60 -3.19 11.08
C TYR A 49 -5.72 -4.17 11.43
N TRP A 50 -6.20 -4.94 10.45
CA TRP A 50 -7.25 -5.94 10.66
C TRP A 50 -6.82 -7.11 11.55
N ALA A 51 -5.52 -7.43 11.58
CA ALA A 51 -5.01 -8.50 12.40
C ALA A 51 -4.87 -8.14 13.89
N CYS A 52 -4.91 -6.86 14.29
CA CYS A 52 -4.61 -6.48 15.66
C CYS A 52 -5.79 -6.77 16.60
N PRO A 53 -5.70 -7.74 17.55
CA PRO A 53 -6.83 -8.10 18.40
C PRO A 53 -7.17 -7.03 19.46
N TYR A 54 -6.27 -6.07 19.69
CA TYR A 54 -6.45 -4.97 20.64
C TYR A 54 -6.78 -3.64 19.96
N GLU A 55 -6.95 -3.65 18.63
CA GLU A 55 -7.15 -2.46 17.79
C GLU A 55 -6.09 -1.35 18.04
N ALA A 56 -4.89 -1.77 18.45
CA ALA A 56 -3.76 -0.88 18.71
C ALA A 56 -3.08 -0.36 17.41
N ARG A 57 -3.71 -0.58 16.26
CA ARG A 57 -3.20 -0.21 14.94
C ARG A 57 -4.24 0.71 14.31
N TYR A 58 -3.83 1.86 13.82
CA TYR A 58 -4.73 2.81 13.18
C TYR A 58 -4.15 3.36 11.88
N VAL A 59 -5.03 3.80 10.99
CA VAL A 59 -4.66 4.32 9.68
C VAL A 59 -4.39 5.82 9.80
N VAL A 60 -3.24 6.25 9.27
CA VAL A 60 -2.94 7.66 9.01
C VAL A 60 -2.80 7.87 7.52
N GLU A 61 -3.22 9.03 7.03
CA GLU A 61 -2.95 9.43 5.66
C GLU A 61 -1.84 10.46 5.64
N GLU A 62 -0.87 10.27 4.75
CA GLU A 62 0.27 11.16 4.59
C GLU A 62 0.41 11.58 3.12
N GLU A 63 0.80 12.83 2.91
CA GLU A 63 1.25 13.31 1.61
C GLU A 63 2.78 13.19 1.55
N VAL A 64 3.26 12.45 0.56
CA VAL A 64 4.68 12.13 0.40
C VAL A 64 5.12 12.33 -1.04
N GLU A 65 6.36 12.79 -1.20
CA GLU A 65 7.02 12.83 -2.50
C GLU A 65 7.83 11.55 -2.68
N VAL A 66 7.52 10.78 -3.72
CA VAL A 66 8.12 9.46 -3.97
C VAL A 66 8.66 9.35 -5.39
N PRO A 67 9.72 8.58 -5.62
CA PRO A 67 10.20 8.30 -6.97
C PRO A 67 9.19 7.43 -7.73
N LEU A 68 9.20 7.55 -9.06
CA LEU A 68 8.53 6.60 -9.94
C LEU A 68 9.35 5.31 -10.09
N VAL A 69 8.64 4.19 -10.17
CA VAL A 69 9.20 2.86 -10.48
C VAL A 69 8.52 2.29 -11.72
N ARG A 70 9.27 1.48 -12.47
CA ARG A 70 8.75 0.84 -13.68
C ARG A 70 8.09 -0.49 -13.32
N ILE A 71 6.85 -0.68 -13.79
CA ILE A 71 6.13 -1.95 -13.72
C ILE A 71 5.72 -2.38 -15.13
N LYS A 72 5.39 -3.67 -15.30
CA LYS A 72 4.87 -4.23 -16.54
C LYS A 72 3.52 -4.86 -16.29
N VAL A 73 2.48 -4.38 -16.98
CA VAL A 73 1.11 -4.88 -16.87
C VAL A 73 0.68 -5.28 -18.28
N ASP A 74 0.27 -6.54 -18.46
CA ASP A 74 -0.15 -7.10 -19.75
C ASP A 74 0.82 -6.83 -20.91
N GLY A 75 2.13 -6.89 -20.62
CA GLY A 75 3.16 -6.66 -21.64
C GLY A 75 3.59 -5.20 -21.81
N ILE A 76 2.84 -4.25 -21.25
CA ILE A 76 3.05 -2.80 -21.42
C ILE A 76 3.78 -2.24 -20.20
N GLU A 77 4.77 -1.36 -20.43
CA GLU A 77 5.51 -0.70 -19.36
C GLU A 77 4.79 0.56 -18.87
N TYR A 78 4.74 0.74 -17.55
CA TYR A 78 4.19 1.92 -16.88
C TYR A 78 5.16 2.44 -15.83
N LEU A 79 5.10 3.74 -15.57
CA LEU A 79 5.72 4.38 -14.41
C LEU A 79 4.65 4.64 -13.36
N VAL A 80 4.87 4.12 -12.15
CA VAL A 80 3.95 4.30 -11.02
C VAL A 80 4.69 4.79 -9.79
N PRO A 81 4.03 5.48 -8.85
CA PRO A 81 4.64 5.90 -7.59
C PRO A 81 5.13 4.69 -6.79
N LYS A 82 6.32 4.79 -6.20
CA LYS A 82 6.83 3.78 -5.27
C LYS A 82 6.01 3.76 -3.97
N GLY A 83 5.90 2.59 -3.35
CA GLY A 83 5.31 2.44 -2.01
C GLY A 83 3.78 2.39 -2.00
N LEU A 84 3.19 1.97 -3.12
CA LEU A 84 1.78 1.67 -3.28
C LEU A 84 1.53 0.16 -3.22
N THR A 85 0.30 -0.23 -2.92
CA THR A 85 -0.19 -1.60 -3.14
C THR A 85 -0.38 -1.83 -4.64
N VAL A 86 -0.49 -3.09 -5.07
CA VAL A 86 -0.70 -3.39 -6.49
C VAL A 86 -2.04 -2.80 -6.98
N ALA A 87 -3.09 -2.82 -6.16
CA ALA A 87 -4.38 -2.21 -6.46
C ALA A 87 -4.28 -0.71 -6.67
N GLU A 88 -3.57 0.00 -5.80
CA GLU A 88 -3.38 1.45 -5.94
C GLU A 88 -2.51 1.78 -7.17
N ALA A 89 -1.48 0.97 -7.46
CA ALA A 89 -0.69 1.13 -8.68
C ALA A 89 -1.54 0.90 -9.95
N LEU A 90 -2.45 -0.08 -9.94
CA LEU A 90 -3.38 -0.32 -11.04
C LEU A 90 -4.38 0.82 -11.20
N LYS A 91 -4.94 1.35 -10.10
CA LYS A 91 -5.79 2.54 -10.13
C LYS A 91 -5.06 3.75 -10.72
N TYR A 92 -3.79 3.92 -10.36
CA TYR A 92 -2.96 5.01 -10.85
C TYR A 92 -2.81 4.99 -12.39
N ILE A 93 -2.73 3.81 -13.00
CA ILE A 93 -2.69 3.66 -14.46
C ILE A 93 -4.08 3.62 -15.11
N GLY A 94 -5.15 3.91 -14.37
CA GLY A 94 -6.52 4.07 -14.87
C GLY A 94 -7.44 2.87 -14.68
N PHE A 95 -6.99 1.81 -14.00
CA PHE A 95 -7.83 0.65 -13.72
C PHE A 95 -8.96 1.01 -12.74
N ARG A 96 -10.15 0.44 -12.96
CA ARG A 96 -11.31 0.68 -12.09
C ARG A 96 -11.80 -0.63 -11.49
N PHE A 97 -11.87 -0.66 -10.17
CA PHE A 97 -12.45 -1.78 -9.44
C PHE A 97 -13.93 -1.55 -9.21
N GLY A 98 -14.74 -2.54 -9.59
CA GLY A 98 -16.17 -2.57 -9.31
C GLY A 98 -16.47 -2.96 -7.86
N ARG A 99 -17.72 -2.73 -7.45
CA ARG A 99 -18.22 -3.25 -6.17
C ARG A 99 -18.32 -4.79 -6.23
N PRO A 100 -18.24 -5.48 -5.07
CA PRO A 100 -18.57 -6.90 -5.00
C PRO A 100 -19.94 -7.19 -5.64
N GLY A 101 -20.02 -8.24 -6.46
CA GLY A 101 -21.23 -8.62 -7.20
C GLY A 101 -21.51 -7.81 -8.47
N SER A 102 -20.64 -6.85 -8.84
CA SER A 102 -20.71 -6.21 -10.16
C SER A 102 -20.11 -7.10 -11.26
N LYS A 103 -20.37 -6.76 -12.54
CA LYS A 103 -19.78 -7.47 -13.70
C LYS A 103 -18.28 -7.21 -13.89
N GLY A 104 -17.68 -6.28 -13.14
CA GLY A 104 -16.27 -5.90 -13.26
C GLY A 104 -15.37 -6.60 -12.25
N ILE A 105 -14.05 -6.44 -12.41
CA ILE A 105 -13.06 -6.92 -11.44
C ILE A 105 -13.25 -6.14 -10.13
N SER A 106 -13.34 -6.86 -9.01
CA SER A 106 -13.57 -6.27 -7.69
C SER A 106 -12.49 -6.71 -6.71
N ILE A 107 -12.16 -5.82 -5.77
CA ILE A 107 -11.31 -6.13 -4.62
C ILE A 107 -12.24 -6.27 -3.40
N ALA A 108 -12.88 -7.42 -3.30
CA ALA A 108 -13.97 -7.61 -2.33
C ALA A 108 -13.51 -7.59 -0.87
N CYS A 109 -12.26 -7.96 -0.59
CA CYS A 109 -11.72 -7.95 0.77
C CYS A 109 -11.57 -6.54 1.34
N GLY A 110 -11.34 -5.52 0.49
CA GLY A 110 -11.08 -4.14 0.92
C GLY A 110 -9.85 -3.97 1.83
N THR A 111 -9.04 -5.02 2.01
CA THR A 111 -7.91 -5.00 2.94
C THR A 111 -6.70 -4.29 2.38
N GLY A 112 -6.68 -3.89 1.10
CA GLY A 112 -5.52 -3.19 0.50
C GLY A 112 -4.26 -4.08 0.38
N GLY A 113 -4.35 -5.38 0.67
CA GLY A 113 -3.24 -6.33 0.52
C GLY A 113 -2.78 -6.53 -0.92
N CYS A 114 -3.69 -6.32 -1.86
CA CYS A 114 -3.51 -6.53 -3.29
C CYS A 114 -3.32 -5.24 -4.07
#